data_AF-A0A7W1PPC5-F1
#
_entry.id   AF-A0A7W1PPC5-F1
#
_cell.length_a   1.000
_cell.length_b   1.000
_cell.length_c   1.000
_cell.angle_alpha   90.00
_cell.angle_beta   90.00
_cell.angle_gamma   90.00
#
_symmetry.space_group_name_H-M   'P 1'
#
loop_
_entity.id
_entity.type
_entity.pdbx_description
1 polymer ?
#
loop_
_entity_poly.entity_id
_entity_poly.type
_entity_poly.pdbx_seq_one_letter_code
_entity_poly.pdbx_strand_id
1 'polypeptide(L)'
;MWRTKTAWRSFRRLQESGELRLRVLFHPPVASLPALIQRGARSGAGTPWLGLGGVKLFLDGSLGSRTAWMLEPYEGSRDRGMPVVGEREADEAMRAAAANGIAVTVHAIGDAAVRRALDLIERLPRVALPHRIEHLQCVHPADLARAARARVVASMQPAHLLTDIPLVDRHWGRLRQRRPRGHDRPAGRRVRRPGAEGLRRSPPERLAAGGEDRLPGCGPRVHPRSRPRLGDVGPAGYAPAGRCSPSWAGGS
;
A
#
# COMPACT_ATOMS: atom_id res chain seq x y z
N MET A 1 0.80 -7.94 19.31
CA MET A 1 0.06 -6.66 19.33
C MET A 1 0.95 -5.54 18.75
N TRP A 2 0.97 -5.35 17.42
CA TRP A 2 1.80 -4.32 16.78
C TRP A 2 1.24 -2.93 17.07
N ARG A 3 1.99 -2.10 17.81
CA ARG A 3 1.57 -0.74 18.17
C ARG A 3 1.86 0.22 17.02
N THR A 4 0.83 0.61 16.29
CA THR A 4 0.86 1.60 15.19
C THR A 4 1.31 3.00 15.61
N LYS A 5 1.22 3.34 16.91
CA LYS A 5 1.84 4.54 17.49
C LYS A 5 3.36 4.56 17.31
N THR A 6 4.01 3.41 17.19
CA THR A 6 5.48 3.32 17.09
C THR A 6 5.96 3.65 15.68
N ALA A 7 5.33 3.12 14.63
CA ALA A 7 5.81 3.31 13.25
C ALA A 7 5.83 4.77 12.80
N TRP A 8 4.73 5.51 13.00
CA TRP A 8 4.68 6.94 12.66
C TRP A 8 5.73 7.76 13.43
N ARG A 9 5.91 7.47 14.73
CA ARG A 9 6.93 8.11 15.56
C ARG A 9 8.34 7.80 15.07
N SER A 10 8.62 6.56 14.67
CA SER A 10 9.90 6.17 14.11
C SER A 10 10.21 6.93 12.81
N PHE A 11 9.26 7.03 11.88
CA PHE A 11 9.46 7.80 10.65
C PHE A 11 9.66 9.29 10.93
N ARG A 12 8.91 9.86 11.89
CA ARG A 12 9.11 11.25 12.31
C ARG A 12 10.51 11.48 12.88
N ARG A 13 10.99 10.60 13.76
CA ARG A 13 12.34 10.69 14.33
C ARG A 13 13.41 10.63 13.24
N LEU A 14 13.27 9.71 12.28
CA LEU A 14 14.20 9.61 11.14
C LEU A 14 14.17 10.88 10.28
N GLN A 15 13.00 11.50 10.10
CA GLN A 15 12.91 12.76 9.36
C GLN A 15 13.58 13.90 10.12
N GLU A 16 13.31 14.01 11.43
CA GLU A 16 13.86 15.04 12.31
C GLU A 16 15.38 14.92 12.44
N SER A 17 15.96 13.71 12.35
CA SER A 17 17.41 13.50 12.32
C SER A 17 18.04 13.58 10.91
N GLY A 18 17.26 13.81 9.85
CA GLY A 18 17.75 13.84 8.47
C GLY A 18 18.15 12.47 7.91
N GLU A 19 17.73 11.39 8.55
CA GLU A 19 18.03 10.00 8.19
C GLU A 19 16.92 9.31 7.38
N LEU A 20 15.77 9.96 7.19
CA LEU A 20 14.69 9.42 6.35
C LEU A 20 15.07 9.46 4.86
N ARG A 21 15.54 8.32 4.33
CA ARG A 21 15.98 8.19 2.92
C ARG A 21 14.88 7.74 1.95
N LEU A 22 13.68 7.46 2.46
CA LEU A 22 12.55 6.99 1.66
C LEU A 22 11.37 7.96 1.81
N ARG A 23 10.64 8.15 0.71
CA ARG A 23 9.35 8.83 0.77
C ARG A 23 8.31 7.86 1.33
N VAL A 24 7.70 8.24 2.44
CA VAL A 24 6.74 7.42 3.18
C VAL A 24 5.36 8.06 3.09
N LEU A 25 4.40 7.33 2.51
CA LEU A 25 2.98 7.60 2.65
C LEU A 25 2.40 6.63 3.67
N PHE A 26 2.10 7.11 4.86
CA PHE A 26 1.71 6.25 5.98
C PHE A 26 0.20 6.06 6.05
N HIS A 27 -0.25 4.80 6.08
CA HIS A 27 -1.66 4.44 6.19
C HIS A 27 -1.97 3.88 7.59
N PRO A 28 -2.39 4.69 8.56
CA PRO A 28 -2.70 4.23 9.92
C PRO A 28 -3.89 3.27 9.91
N PRO A 29 -4.01 2.35 10.89
CA PRO A 29 -5.19 1.49 10.99
C PRO A 29 -6.44 2.33 11.28
N VAL A 30 -7.61 1.86 10.85
CA VAL A 30 -8.90 2.51 11.10
C VAL A 30 -9.15 2.83 12.57
N ALA A 31 -8.63 2.03 13.50
CA ALA A 31 -8.71 2.31 14.94
C ALA A 31 -8.07 3.65 15.35
N SER A 32 -7.22 4.25 14.51
CA SER A 32 -6.65 5.59 14.73
C SER A 32 -7.56 6.73 14.25
N LEU A 33 -8.65 6.43 13.54
CA LEU A 33 -9.52 7.41 12.90
C LEU A 33 -10.08 8.47 13.87
N PRO A 34 -10.62 8.12 15.07
CA PRO A 34 -11.13 9.14 15.99
C PRO A 34 -10.06 10.15 16.40
N ALA A 35 -8.84 9.68 16.68
CA ALA A 35 -7.71 10.54 17.06
C ALA A 35 -7.20 11.40 15.89
N LEU A 36 -7.29 10.91 14.65
CA LEU A 36 -6.95 11.69 13.46
C LEU A 36 -7.96 12.80 13.23
N ILE A 37 -9.26 12.50 13.35
CA ILE A 37 -10.35 13.47 13.22
C ILE A 37 -10.22 14.56 14.29
N GLN A 38 -10.04 14.18 15.56
CA GLN A 38 -9.86 15.13 16.66
C GLN A 38 -8.68 16.10 16.45
N ARG A 39 -7.66 15.67 15.71
CA ARG A 39 -6.46 16.48 15.40
C ARG A 39 -6.60 17.29 14.11
N GLY A 40 -7.73 17.20 13.41
CA GLY A 40 -7.93 17.83 12.12
C GLY A 40 -7.00 17.29 11.03
N ALA A 41 -6.52 16.05 11.17
CA ALA A 41 -5.61 15.45 10.20
C ALA A 41 -6.33 15.17 8.88
N ARG A 42 -5.63 15.39 7.75
CA ARG A 42 -6.17 15.17 6.40
C ARG A 42 -5.20 14.35 5.56
N SER A 43 -5.73 13.56 4.63
CA SER A 43 -4.88 12.84 3.68
C SER A 43 -4.07 13.81 2.82
N GLY A 44 -2.81 13.46 2.55
CA GLY A 44 -1.86 14.31 1.84
C GLY A 44 -1.11 15.31 2.72
N ALA A 45 -1.53 15.50 3.99
CA ALA A 45 -0.79 16.34 4.93
C ALA A 45 0.57 15.72 5.31
N GLY A 46 1.56 16.56 5.61
CA GLY A 46 2.89 16.13 6.02
C GLY A 46 3.98 16.90 5.26
N THR A 47 5.13 16.27 5.10
CA THR A 47 6.26 16.80 4.32
C THR A 47 6.37 16.04 2.98
N PRO A 48 7.25 16.48 2.07
CA PRO A 48 7.55 15.71 0.84
C PRO A 48 8.08 14.28 1.09
N TRP A 49 8.65 14.03 2.28
CA TRP A 49 9.26 12.76 2.67
C TRP A 49 8.38 11.90 3.58
N LEU A 50 7.52 12.50 4.39
CA LEU A 50 6.61 11.78 5.28
C LEU A 50 5.22 12.41 5.21
N GLY A 51 4.31 11.71 4.54
CA GLY A 51 2.92 12.11 4.36
C GLY A 51 1.94 11.16 5.05
N LEU A 52 0.78 11.70 5.44
CA LEU A 52 -0.37 10.93 5.88
C LEU A 52 -1.17 10.46 4.66
N GLY A 53 -1.30 9.15 4.50
CA GLY A 53 -2.16 8.52 3.52
C GLY A 53 -3.61 8.49 3.96
N GLY A 54 -4.28 7.37 3.67
CA GLY A 54 -5.63 7.07 4.14
C GLY A 54 -5.63 6.09 5.33
N VAL A 55 -6.78 5.92 5.97
CA VAL A 55 -6.94 4.90 7.02
C VAL A 55 -7.09 3.50 6.42
N LYS A 56 -6.37 2.51 6.97
CA LYS A 56 -6.36 1.12 6.53
C LYS A 56 -7.46 0.31 7.23
N LEU A 57 -8.29 -0.35 6.44
CA LEU A 57 -9.34 -1.28 6.87
C LEU A 57 -9.15 -2.65 6.21
N PHE A 58 -9.75 -3.68 6.80
CA PHE A 58 -9.80 -5.04 6.24
C PHE A 58 -11.25 -5.48 6.12
N LEU A 59 -11.70 -5.78 4.90
CA LEU A 59 -13.04 -6.34 4.70
C LEU A 59 -13.04 -7.87 4.77
N ASP A 60 -11.94 -8.52 4.44
CA ASP A 60 -11.82 -9.97 4.46
C ASP A 60 -10.42 -10.45 4.81
N GLY A 61 -10.25 -11.78 4.81
CA GLY A 61 -8.96 -12.44 5.03
C GLY A 61 -8.20 -12.70 3.74
N SER A 62 -7.71 -13.93 3.58
CA SER A 62 -6.88 -14.33 2.43
C SER A 62 -7.43 -15.54 1.70
N LEU A 63 -7.09 -15.68 0.41
CA LEU A 63 -7.53 -16.81 -0.39
C LEU A 63 -6.89 -18.13 0.09
N GLY A 64 -5.61 -18.11 0.46
CA GLY A 64 -4.89 -19.31 0.90
C GLY A 64 -5.45 -19.93 2.18
N SER A 65 -5.87 -19.08 3.13
CA SER A 65 -6.56 -19.51 4.35
C SER A 65 -8.06 -19.73 4.19
N ARG A 66 -8.60 -19.53 2.97
CA ARG A 66 -10.04 -19.56 2.66
C ARG A 66 -10.89 -18.63 3.54
N THR A 67 -10.32 -17.49 3.93
CA THR A 67 -11.03 -16.46 4.71
C THR A 67 -11.32 -15.21 3.88
N ALA A 68 -10.87 -15.15 2.63
CA ALA A 68 -11.34 -14.15 1.67
C ALA A 68 -12.85 -14.31 1.45
N TRP A 69 -13.57 -13.19 1.35
CA TRP A 69 -15.03 -13.22 1.32
C TRP A 69 -15.56 -13.28 -0.11
N MET A 70 -16.26 -14.38 -0.42
CA MET A 70 -16.64 -14.77 -1.77
C MET A 70 -18.15 -14.62 -2.04
N LEU A 71 -18.50 -14.34 -3.31
CA LEU A 71 -19.90 -14.26 -3.77
C LEU A 71 -20.58 -15.63 -3.81
N GLU A 72 -19.81 -16.67 -4.11
CA GLU A 72 -20.27 -18.06 -4.07
C GLU A 72 -19.35 -18.86 -3.15
N PRO A 73 -19.80 -20.03 -2.64
CA PRO A 73 -18.94 -20.89 -1.84
C PRO A 73 -17.64 -21.27 -2.56
N TYR A 74 -16.58 -21.45 -1.77
CA TYR A 74 -15.34 -22.04 -2.23
C TYR A 74 -15.59 -23.41 -2.88
N GLU A 75 -14.85 -23.72 -3.94
CA GLU A 75 -14.97 -25.00 -4.64
C GLU A 75 -14.86 -26.20 -3.67
N GLY A 76 -15.84 -27.11 -3.73
CA GLY A 76 -15.90 -28.26 -2.84
C GLY A 76 -16.26 -27.95 -1.38
N SER A 77 -16.77 -26.76 -1.10
CA SER A 77 -17.17 -26.31 0.24
C SER A 77 -18.55 -25.63 0.21
N ARG A 78 -19.15 -25.44 1.39
CA ARG A 78 -20.29 -24.55 1.61
C ARG A 78 -19.87 -23.17 2.15
N ASP A 79 -18.60 -23.04 2.53
CA ASP A 79 -18.03 -21.83 3.12
C ASP A 79 -17.76 -20.78 2.05
N ARG A 80 -18.01 -19.51 2.38
CA ARG A 80 -17.79 -18.31 1.54
C ARG A 80 -16.69 -17.41 2.09
N GLY A 81 -15.93 -17.88 3.08
CA GLY A 81 -15.04 -17.06 3.89
C GLY A 81 -15.86 -16.14 4.79
N MET A 82 -15.23 -15.07 5.27
CA MET A 82 -15.89 -14.20 6.25
C MET A 82 -15.54 -12.73 6.09
N PRO A 83 -16.50 -11.82 6.31
CA PRO A 83 -16.19 -10.43 6.54
C PRO A 83 -15.40 -10.28 7.85
N VAL A 84 -14.32 -9.50 7.83
CA VAL A 84 -13.48 -9.25 9.01
C VAL A 84 -14.03 -8.11 9.87
N VAL A 85 -14.56 -7.07 9.23
CA VAL A 85 -15.23 -5.94 9.88
C VAL A 85 -16.72 -6.03 9.54
N GLY A 86 -17.59 -5.78 10.52
CA GLY A 86 -19.03 -5.78 10.30
C GLY A 86 -19.43 -4.74 9.25
N GLU A 87 -20.42 -5.06 8.41
CA GLU A 87 -20.77 -4.21 7.26
C GLU A 87 -21.11 -2.77 7.64
N ARG A 88 -21.80 -2.60 8.79
CA ARG A 88 -22.19 -1.31 9.33
C ARG A 88 -20.97 -0.53 9.85
N GLU A 89 -20.08 -1.20 10.57
CA GLU A 89 -18.85 -0.59 11.12
C GLU A 89 -17.93 -0.11 9.99
N ALA A 90 -17.79 -0.90 8.92
CA ALA A 90 -17.02 -0.49 7.75
C ALA A 90 -17.62 0.75 7.06
N ASP A 91 -18.94 0.78 6.86
CA ASP A 91 -19.63 1.93 6.25
C ASP A 91 -19.46 3.20 7.10
N GLU A 92 -19.74 3.11 8.41
CA GLU A 92 -19.61 4.21 9.36
C GLU A 92 -18.17 4.77 9.39
N ALA A 93 -17.17 3.89 9.48
CA ALA A 93 -15.77 4.32 9.50
C ALA A 93 -15.31 4.96 8.18
N MET A 94 -15.71 4.39 7.04
CA MET A 94 -15.34 4.91 5.73
C MET A 94 -16.00 6.28 5.45
N ARG A 95 -17.28 6.44 5.83
CA ARG A 95 -17.99 7.72 5.75
C ARG A 95 -17.36 8.77 6.66
N ALA A 96 -17.08 8.41 7.92
CA ALA A 96 -16.45 9.32 8.86
C ALA A 96 -15.07 9.78 8.39
N ALA A 97 -14.26 8.87 7.82
CA ALA A 97 -12.97 9.22 7.22
C ALA A 97 -13.13 10.20 6.06
N ALA A 98 -13.96 9.86 5.07
CA ALA A 98 -14.11 10.67 3.86
C ALA A 98 -14.72 12.06 4.16
N ALA A 99 -15.71 12.13 5.06
CA ALA A 99 -16.30 13.40 5.51
C ALA A 99 -15.29 14.34 6.16
N ASN A 100 -14.21 13.81 6.74
CA ASN A 100 -13.13 14.58 7.35
C ASN A 100 -11.93 14.79 6.41
N GLY A 101 -12.06 14.46 5.12
CA GLY A 101 -10.98 14.63 4.14
C GLY A 101 -9.87 13.59 4.28
N ILE A 102 -10.16 12.43 4.87
CA ILE A 102 -9.23 11.31 5.02
C ILE A 102 -9.65 10.21 4.03
N ALA A 103 -8.74 9.80 3.16
CA ALA A 103 -8.94 8.70 2.23
C ALA A 103 -9.05 7.36 2.97
N VAL A 104 -9.68 6.39 2.32
CA VAL A 104 -9.75 5.01 2.80
C VAL A 104 -8.82 4.11 1.98
N THR A 105 -8.24 3.14 2.66
CA THR A 105 -7.41 2.10 2.07
C THR A 105 -7.98 0.76 2.52
N VAL A 106 -8.58 0.03 1.61
CA VAL A 106 -9.42 -1.13 1.93
C VAL A 106 -8.73 -2.40 1.45
N HIS A 107 -8.43 -3.31 2.36
CA HIS A 107 -8.06 -4.67 1.97
C HIS A 107 -9.30 -5.45 1.55
N ALA A 108 -9.26 -5.97 0.31
CA ALA A 108 -10.29 -6.83 -0.25
C ALA A 108 -9.66 -7.84 -1.23
N ILE A 109 -9.69 -9.12 -0.89
CA ILE A 109 -9.17 -10.20 -1.74
C ILE A 109 -10.29 -10.91 -2.49
N GLY A 110 -11.35 -11.32 -1.79
CA GLY A 110 -12.47 -12.05 -2.36
C GLY A 110 -13.42 -11.17 -3.16
N ASP A 111 -14.15 -11.76 -4.10
CA ASP A 111 -15.02 -11.01 -5.01
C ASP A 111 -16.22 -10.34 -4.31
N ALA A 112 -16.74 -10.91 -3.21
CA ALA A 112 -17.75 -10.24 -2.40
C ALA A 112 -17.15 -9.07 -1.61
N ALA A 113 -15.93 -9.22 -1.07
CA ALA A 113 -15.22 -8.12 -0.42
C ALA A 113 -14.92 -6.96 -1.38
N VAL A 114 -14.49 -7.27 -2.61
CA VAL A 114 -14.24 -6.26 -3.65
C VAL A 114 -15.54 -5.54 -4.02
N ARG A 115 -16.63 -6.28 -4.27
CA ARG A 115 -17.94 -5.69 -4.54
C ARG A 115 -18.37 -4.76 -3.42
N ARG A 116 -18.25 -5.20 -2.17
CA ARG A 116 -18.61 -4.39 -1.01
C ARG A 116 -17.74 -3.14 -0.89
N ALA A 117 -16.43 -3.25 -1.10
CA ALA A 117 -15.54 -2.09 -1.10
C ALA A 117 -15.99 -1.04 -2.13
N LEU A 118 -16.38 -1.48 -3.34
CA LEU A 118 -16.88 -0.60 -4.39
C LEU A 118 -18.23 0.02 -4.01
N ASP A 119 -19.19 -0.76 -3.50
CA ASP A 119 -20.49 -0.25 -3.02
C ASP A 119 -20.32 0.87 -1.97
N LEU A 120 -19.33 0.73 -1.09
CA LEU A 120 -19.01 1.72 -0.09
C LEU A 120 -18.32 2.94 -0.72
N ILE A 121 -17.24 2.73 -1.49
CA ILE A 121 -16.41 3.80 -2.06
C ILE A 121 -17.18 4.68 -3.06
N GLU A 122 -18.06 4.09 -3.87
CA GLU A 122 -18.87 4.83 -4.85
C GLU A 122 -19.77 5.90 -4.20
N ARG A 123 -20.06 5.76 -2.90
CA ARG A 123 -20.90 6.70 -2.13
C ARG A 123 -20.10 7.74 -1.33
N LEU A 124 -18.76 7.67 -1.37
CA LEU A 124 -17.90 8.58 -0.62
C LEU A 124 -17.57 9.85 -1.43
N PRO A 125 -17.43 11.02 -0.77
CA PRO A 125 -16.92 12.20 -1.43
C PRO A 125 -15.46 11.99 -1.86
N ARG A 126 -15.06 12.66 -2.93
CA ARG A 126 -13.64 12.72 -3.28
C ARG A 126 -12.89 13.53 -2.22
N VAL A 127 -11.71 13.05 -1.87
CA VAL A 127 -10.78 13.73 -0.96
C VAL A 127 -9.43 13.93 -1.67
N ALA A 128 -8.50 14.64 -1.03
CA ALA A 128 -7.22 15.03 -1.65
C ALA A 128 -6.41 13.84 -2.21
N LEU A 129 -6.47 12.68 -1.54
CA LEU A 129 -5.93 11.43 -2.05
C LEU A 129 -7.07 10.49 -2.49
N PRO A 130 -6.91 9.74 -3.59
CA PRO A 130 -7.92 8.79 -4.02
C PRO A 130 -8.11 7.66 -3.01
N HIS A 131 -9.33 7.14 -2.94
CA HIS A 131 -9.62 5.91 -2.22
C HIS A 131 -8.93 4.72 -2.90
N ARG A 132 -8.53 3.73 -2.11
CA ARG A 132 -7.68 2.64 -2.58
C ARG A 132 -8.23 1.30 -2.15
N ILE A 133 -8.14 0.32 -3.05
CA ILE A 133 -8.34 -1.09 -2.74
C ILE A 133 -6.98 -1.80 -2.86
N GLU A 134 -6.60 -2.49 -1.80
CA GLU A 134 -5.40 -3.32 -1.72
C GLU A 134 -5.73 -4.73 -2.18
N HIS A 135 -4.77 -5.40 -2.81
CA HIS A 135 -4.86 -6.71 -3.44
C HIS A 135 -5.72 -6.71 -4.69
N LEU A 136 -7.02 -6.42 -4.55
CA LEU A 136 -8.00 -6.45 -5.64
C LEU A 136 -7.85 -7.75 -6.46
N GLN A 137 -7.74 -8.88 -5.76
CA GLN A 137 -7.19 -10.13 -6.30
C GLN A 137 -8.23 -10.96 -7.06
N CYS A 138 -9.38 -11.21 -6.44
CA CYS A 138 -10.50 -11.91 -7.05
C CYS A 138 -11.57 -10.86 -7.39
N VAL A 139 -11.67 -10.47 -8.67
CA VAL A 139 -12.62 -9.46 -9.12
C VAL A 139 -13.66 -10.10 -10.03
N HIS A 140 -14.93 -9.97 -9.67
CA HIS A 140 -16.02 -10.37 -10.55
C HIS A 140 -16.06 -9.45 -11.79
N PRO A 141 -16.27 -9.96 -13.02
CA PRO A 141 -16.19 -9.14 -14.25
C PRO A 141 -17.09 -7.88 -14.23
N ALA A 142 -18.29 -7.98 -13.65
CA ALA A 142 -19.22 -6.85 -13.52
C ALA A 142 -18.67 -5.67 -12.68
N ASP A 143 -17.69 -5.94 -11.80
CA ASP A 143 -17.13 -4.96 -10.88
C ASP A 143 -15.87 -4.25 -11.45
N LEU A 144 -15.32 -4.73 -12.57
CA LEU A 144 -14.16 -4.10 -13.21
C LEU A 144 -14.46 -2.67 -13.70
N ALA A 145 -15.58 -2.50 -14.40
CA ALA A 145 -16.00 -1.18 -14.89
C ALA A 145 -16.37 -0.24 -13.73
N ARG A 146 -16.89 -0.79 -12.63
CA ARG A 146 -17.19 -0.05 -11.41
C ARG A 146 -15.94 0.53 -10.76
N ALA A 147 -14.89 -0.29 -10.60
CA ALA A 147 -13.60 0.18 -10.07
C ALA A 147 -13.03 1.36 -10.88
N ALA A 148 -13.08 1.28 -12.22
CA ALA A 148 -12.65 2.37 -13.08
C ALA A 148 -13.48 3.64 -12.90
N ARG A 149 -14.82 3.54 -12.89
CA ARG A 149 -15.73 4.68 -12.69
C ARG A 149 -15.56 5.35 -11.33
N ALA A 150 -15.38 4.54 -10.29
CA ALA A 150 -15.14 5.01 -8.92
C ALA A 150 -13.75 5.67 -8.75
N ARG A 151 -12.87 5.59 -9.76
CA ARG A 151 -11.49 6.11 -9.74
C ARG A 151 -10.70 5.63 -8.53
N VAL A 152 -10.93 4.38 -8.13
CA VAL A 152 -10.14 3.78 -7.05
C VAL A 152 -8.73 3.50 -7.53
N VAL A 153 -7.76 3.67 -6.64
CA VAL A 153 -6.42 3.13 -6.88
C VAL A 153 -6.48 1.62 -6.63
N ALA A 154 -6.09 0.83 -7.63
CA ALA A 154 -5.85 -0.60 -7.49
C ALA A 154 -4.39 -0.82 -7.09
N SER A 155 -4.15 -1.12 -5.80
CA SER A 155 -2.82 -1.45 -5.28
C SER A 155 -2.67 -2.97 -5.31
N MET A 156 -2.01 -3.46 -6.34
CA MET A 156 -1.89 -4.89 -6.65
C MET A 156 -0.45 -5.37 -6.42
N GLN A 157 -0.30 -6.67 -6.15
CA GLN A 157 0.99 -7.30 -5.84
C GLN A 157 1.32 -8.37 -6.89
N PRO A 158 1.90 -8.01 -8.05
CA PRO A 158 2.18 -8.95 -9.14
C PRO A 158 3.00 -10.17 -8.73
N ALA A 159 3.87 -10.05 -7.73
CA ALA A 159 4.64 -11.18 -7.20
C ALA A 159 3.76 -12.32 -6.68
N HIS A 160 2.56 -12.02 -6.18
CA HIS A 160 1.60 -13.03 -5.72
C HIS A 160 1.06 -13.89 -6.86
N LEU A 161 1.13 -13.44 -8.12
CA LEU A 161 0.65 -14.21 -9.27
C LEU A 161 1.24 -15.63 -9.31
N LEU A 162 2.52 -15.76 -8.93
CA LEU A 162 3.25 -17.03 -8.94
C LEU A 162 2.70 -18.03 -7.92
N THR A 163 2.27 -17.55 -6.75
CA THR A 163 1.75 -18.38 -5.66
C THR A 163 0.24 -18.54 -5.72
N ASP A 164 -0.47 -17.57 -6.29
CA ASP A 164 -1.92 -17.45 -6.15
C ASP A 164 -2.68 -18.07 -7.31
N ILE A 165 -2.09 -18.22 -8.51
CA ILE A 165 -2.78 -18.89 -9.63
C ILE A 165 -3.29 -20.28 -9.24
N PRO A 166 -2.47 -21.17 -8.62
CA PRO A 166 -2.95 -22.49 -8.22
C PRO A 166 -4.07 -22.42 -7.17
N LEU A 167 -3.97 -21.47 -6.23
CA LEU A 167 -5.01 -21.26 -5.19
C LEU A 167 -6.31 -20.78 -5.82
N VAL A 168 -6.23 -19.83 -6.74
CA VAL A 168 -7.38 -19.33 -7.49
C VAL A 168 -8.04 -20.45 -8.29
N ASP A 169 -7.27 -21.24 -9.02
CA ASP A 169 -7.84 -22.36 -9.80
C ASP A 169 -8.48 -23.41 -8.88
N ARG A 170 -7.90 -23.67 -7.70
CA ARG A 170 -8.42 -24.62 -6.71
C ARG A 170 -9.65 -24.13 -5.94
N HIS A 171 -9.72 -22.85 -5.62
CA HIS A 171 -10.69 -22.31 -4.64
C HIS A 171 -11.74 -21.42 -5.27
N TRP A 172 -11.39 -20.69 -6.33
CA TRP A 172 -12.27 -19.75 -7.04
C TRP A 172 -12.64 -20.23 -8.46
N GLY A 173 -11.98 -21.27 -8.97
CA GLY A 173 -11.87 -21.64 -10.40
C GLY A 173 -13.17 -21.72 -11.23
N ARG A 174 -14.31 -22.17 -10.69
CA ARG A 174 -15.58 -22.16 -11.44
C ARG A 174 -16.16 -20.76 -11.64
N LEU A 175 -15.90 -19.83 -10.73
CA LEU A 175 -16.40 -18.46 -10.79
C LEU A 175 -15.64 -17.58 -11.80
N ARG A 176 -14.40 -17.95 -12.15
CA ARG A 176 -13.67 -17.37 -13.30
C ARG A 176 -14.43 -17.52 -14.62
N GLN A 177 -15.19 -18.59 -14.78
CA GLN A 177 -15.75 -19.03 -16.07
C GLN A 177 -17.05 -18.31 -16.45
N ARG A 178 -17.60 -17.44 -15.59
CA ARG A 178 -18.73 -16.56 -15.92
C ARG A 178 -18.32 -15.30 -16.69
N ARG A 179 -17.12 -15.28 -17.28
CA ARG A 179 -16.79 -14.32 -18.33
C ARG A 179 -17.66 -14.60 -19.57
N PRO A 180 -18.10 -13.59 -20.33
CA PRO A 180 -18.49 -13.80 -21.71
C PRO A 180 -17.35 -14.53 -22.43
N ARG A 181 -17.66 -15.64 -23.09
CA ARG A 181 -16.70 -16.43 -23.88
C ARG A 181 -16.15 -15.55 -25.01
N GLY A 182 -14.97 -14.95 -24.80
CA GLY A 182 -14.34 -14.09 -25.80
C GLY A 182 -12.84 -13.86 -25.60
N HIS A 183 -12.24 -14.54 -24.63
CA HIS A 183 -10.79 -14.61 -24.45
C HIS A 183 -10.44 -16.04 -24.09
N ASP A 184 -10.47 -16.89 -25.11
CA ASP A 184 -9.97 -18.25 -25.00
C ASP A 184 -8.48 -18.20 -24.61
N ARG A 185 -8.11 -19.00 -23.61
CA ARG A 185 -6.74 -19.50 -23.54
C ARG A 185 -6.55 -20.32 -24.82
N PRO A 186 -5.43 -20.19 -25.56
CA PRO A 186 -5.14 -21.15 -26.61
C PRO A 186 -5.06 -22.54 -25.97
N ALA A 187 -5.99 -23.40 -26.37
CA ALA A 187 -6.03 -24.78 -25.95
C ALA A 187 -4.73 -25.47 -26.41
N GLY A 188 -4.11 -26.23 -25.49
CA GLY A 188 -3.15 -27.27 -25.85
C GLY A 188 -1.77 -26.79 -26.28
N ARG A 189 -0.86 -26.64 -25.32
CA ARG A 189 0.51 -27.13 -25.52
C ARG A 189 1.03 -27.68 -24.20
N ARG A 190 1.18 -29.02 -24.11
CA ARG A 190 2.00 -29.63 -23.06
C ARG A 190 3.39 -29.02 -23.19
N VAL A 191 3.78 -28.22 -22.20
CA VAL A 191 5.19 -27.82 -22.06
C VAL A 191 5.95 -29.07 -21.64
N ARG A 192 6.72 -29.65 -22.56
CA ARG A 192 7.75 -30.65 -22.21
C ARG A 192 8.73 -29.96 -21.26
N ARG A 193 8.93 -30.52 -20.06
CA ARG A 193 10.04 -30.15 -19.18
C ARG A 193 11.35 -30.61 -19.85
N PRO A 194 12.35 -29.74 -20.08
CA PRO A 194 13.71 -30.21 -20.33
C PRO A 194 14.25 -30.82 -19.03
N GLY A 195 14.95 -31.95 -19.17
CA GLY A 195 15.58 -32.69 -18.08
C GLY A 195 16.56 -31.83 -17.28
N ALA A 196 16.64 -32.12 -15.99
CA ALA A 196 17.62 -31.57 -15.09
C ALA A 196 18.98 -32.18 -15.40
N GLU A 197 19.82 -31.50 -16.17
CA GLU A 197 21.23 -31.81 -16.29
C GLU A 197 22.03 -30.53 -16.62
N GLY A 198 22.92 -30.14 -15.69
CA GLY A 198 24.07 -29.29 -15.98
C GLY A 198 23.88 -27.77 -15.94
N LEU A 199 23.60 -27.17 -14.77
CA LEU A 199 23.87 -25.73 -14.56
C LEU A 199 25.15 -25.56 -13.73
N ARG A 200 26.31 -25.46 -14.42
CA ARG A 200 27.54 -24.92 -13.83
C ARG A 200 27.35 -23.42 -13.61
N ARG A 201 27.76 -22.93 -12.44
CA ARG A 201 27.73 -21.50 -12.08
C ARG A 201 28.91 -20.78 -12.72
N SER A 202 28.67 -19.66 -13.41
CA SER A 202 29.69 -18.70 -13.80
C SER A 202 29.54 -17.40 -12.99
N PRO A 203 30.63 -16.76 -12.51
CA PRO A 203 30.58 -15.54 -11.71
C PRO A 203 30.43 -14.26 -12.58
N PRO A 204 30.07 -13.11 -11.98
CA PRO A 204 29.71 -11.91 -12.71
C PRO A 204 30.94 -11.16 -13.25
N GLU A 205 31.00 -10.98 -14.57
CA GLU A 205 31.99 -10.12 -15.21
C GLU A 205 31.56 -8.65 -15.24
N ARG A 206 32.59 -7.81 -15.13
CA ARG A 206 32.57 -6.35 -15.09
C ARG A 206 32.26 -5.82 -16.49
N LEU A 207 31.40 -4.81 -16.59
CA LEU A 207 31.27 -3.98 -17.79
C LEU A 207 31.68 -2.55 -17.43
N ALA A 208 32.83 -2.15 -17.95
CA ALA A 208 33.28 -0.77 -18.00
C ALA A 208 33.34 -0.30 -19.46
N ALA A 209 32.84 0.92 -19.66
CA ALA A 209 33.20 1.93 -20.67
C ALA A 209 32.86 1.70 -22.15
N GLY A 210 32.23 2.72 -22.74
CA GLY A 210 32.31 3.04 -24.17
C GLY A 210 31.05 3.72 -24.72
N GLY A 211 31.10 5.04 -24.95
CA GLY A 211 30.09 5.77 -25.73
C GLY A 211 29.81 7.19 -25.23
N GLU A 212 30.74 8.11 -25.49
CA GLU A 212 30.56 9.56 -25.33
C GLU A 212 29.56 10.11 -26.37
N ASP A 213 28.67 11.01 -25.94
CA ASP A 213 28.21 12.11 -26.77
C ASP A 213 28.07 13.35 -25.87
N ARG A 214 28.90 14.37 -26.15
CA ARG A 214 28.90 15.68 -25.51
C ARG A 214 28.17 16.67 -26.39
N LEU A 215 27.38 17.59 -25.80
CA LEU A 215 27.34 19.02 -26.16
C LEU A 215 26.89 19.87 -24.94
N PRO A 216 27.19 21.19 -24.90
CA PRO A 216 27.74 21.90 -23.73
C PRO A 216 26.80 22.90 -23.04
N GLY A 217 27.14 23.33 -21.81
CA GLY A 217 26.52 24.48 -21.14
C GLY A 217 26.89 24.64 -19.65
N CYS A 218 27.74 25.63 -19.34
CA CYS A 218 28.42 25.88 -18.07
C CYS A 218 27.56 26.19 -16.82
N GLY A 219 28.10 25.80 -15.65
CA GLY A 219 27.81 26.34 -14.32
C GLY A 219 28.43 25.49 -13.19
N PRO A 220 29.16 26.05 -12.20
CA PRO A 220 30.33 25.38 -11.60
C PRO A 220 30.01 24.30 -10.54
N ARG A 221 30.86 23.26 -10.55
CA ARG A 221 30.90 22.15 -9.60
C ARG A 221 31.54 22.59 -8.28
N VAL A 222 30.85 22.35 -7.17
CA VAL A 222 31.41 22.40 -5.81
C VAL A 222 32.01 21.02 -5.48
N HIS A 223 33.32 20.96 -5.23
CA HIS A 223 34.00 19.74 -4.77
C HIS A 223 33.74 19.48 -3.27
N PRO A 224 33.63 18.20 -2.85
CA PRO A 224 33.27 17.85 -1.48
C PRO A 224 34.49 17.89 -0.56
N ARG A 225 34.42 18.67 0.53
CA ARG A 225 35.38 18.59 1.64
C ARG A 225 34.92 17.55 2.67
N SER A 226 35.75 16.51 2.80
CA SER A 226 36.14 15.80 4.03
C SER A 226 35.07 15.45 5.08
N ARG A 227 34.76 14.14 5.15
CA ARG A 227 34.11 13.47 6.29
C ARG A 227 34.99 13.54 7.55
N PRO A 228 34.45 13.84 8.75
CA PRO A 228 35.15 13.55 10.01
C PRO A 228 35.10 12.05 10.33
N ARG A 229 36.21 11.51 10.84
CA ARG A 229 36.31 10.16 11.40
C ARG A 229 35.81 10.16 12.85
N LEU A 230 35.13 9.08 13.26
CA LEU A 230 34.80 8.79 14.67
C LEU A 230 36.09 8.53 15.46
N GLY A 231 36.23 9.15 16.63
CA GLY A 231 37.22 8.82 17.66
C GLY A 231 37.57 10.03 18.53
N ASP A 232 37.41 9.88 19.84
CA ASP A 232 37.85 10.77 20.95
C ASP A 232 37.00 12.06 21.13
N VAL A 233 36.44 12.45 22.29
CA VAL A 233 36.73 12.24 23.73
C VAL A 233 35.40 12.39 24.52
N GLY A 234 35.31 11.73 25.68
CA GLY A 234 34.15 11.69 26.58
C GLY A 234 33.94 12.91 27.52
N PRO A 235 33.51 12.70 28.78
CA PRO A 235 32.25 13.21 29.31
C PRO A 235 32.40 14.45 30.21
N ALA A 236 31.48 15.42 30.11
CA ALA A 236 31.12 16.34 31.20
C ALA A 236 29.96 17.27 30.80
N GLY A 237 29.10 17.60 31.78
CA GLY A 237 28.42 18.90 31.81
C GLY A 237 26.90 18.85 31.64
N TYR A 238 26.19 18.66 32.75
CA TYR A 238 24.76 18.92 32.88
C TYR A 238 24.53 20.42 33.20
N ALA A 239 23.32 20.90 32.87
CA ALA A 239 22.61 22.08 33.40
C ALA A 239 22.60 23.38 32.52
N PRO A 240 21.60 24.28 32.69
CA PRO A 240 20.35 24.24 31.93
C PRO A 240 19.87 25.63 31.41
N ALA A 241 18.64 25.66 30.88
CA ALA A 241 17.74 26.81 30.66
C ALA A 241 17.61 27.33 29.22
N GLY A 242 16.34 27.40 28.78
CA GLY A 242 15.91 28.00 27.52
C GLY A 242 14.44 27.69 27.25
N ARG A 243 13.54 28.35 27.98
CA ARG A 243 12.09 28.31 27.74
C ARG A 243 11.81 28.86 26.33
N CYS A 244 10.92 28.22 25.58
CA CYS A 244 10.23 28.84 24.46
C CYS A 244 8.73 28.61 24.63
N SER A 245 8.05 29.64 25.10
CA SER A 245 6.59 29.79 25.08
C SER A 245 6.15 30.30 23.69
N PRO A 246 4.93 30.00 23.24
CA PRO A 246 4.41 30.47 21.96
C PRO A 246 3.80 31.87 22.10
N SER A 247 4.13 32.79 21.19
CA SER A 247 3.40 34.05 21.01
C SER A 247 2.72 34.07 19.65
N TRP A 248 1.38 34.11 19.66
CA TRP A 248 0.56 34.61 18.57
C TRP A 248 -0.50 35.53 19.17
N ALA A 249 -0.29 36.83 18.98
CA ALA A 249 -1.28 37.88 19.13
C ALA A 249 -0.92 39.00 18.14
N GLY A 250 -1.89 39.43 17.34
CA GLY A 250 -1.85 40.74 16.68
C GLY A 250 -2.48 40.82 15.28
N GLY A 251 -3.65 41.47 15.21
CA GLY A 251 -4.22 42.15 14.03
C GLY A 251 -5.32 41.35 13.33
N SER A 252 -6.59 41.78 13.26
CA SER A 252 -7.26 43.06 13.56
C SER A 252 -8.74 42.78 13.81
#